data_AF-A0A4S9XUY5-F1
#
_entry.id   AF-A0A4S9XUY5-F1
#
_cell.length_a   1.000
_cell.length_b   1.000
_cell.length_c   1.000
_cell.angle_alpha   90.00
_cell.angle_beta   90.00
_cell.angle_gamma   90.00
#
_symmetry.space_group_name_H-M   'P 1'
#
loop_
_entity.id
_entity.type
_entity.pdbx_description
1 polymer ?
#
loop_
_entity_poly.entity_id
_entity_poly.type
_entity_poly.pdbx_seq_one_letter_code
_entity_poly.pdbx_strand_id
1 'polypeptide(L)'
;MVQARLLFAIAVHARGEPNEGLAMLQDAIELAISLGMNTKSFSSSNGGSISCLEESFRRTWWELFVVEGIMSAIHRRSTMKTTTVASEVLLPCEDSTYTDGACFSDSPTLAQFADRHFAEEEMSFSSSCYRIEAVQILSRVLSIANAEAHPDEVQAIDNSLAAWTHYVPPEKRDLISNSGEVDEMLFQAHMVIHWATILLHMPRSELLSVHPTADIFCAKGDKQMPSTDTKHAHASKATDASKELSNLAAFRCPIQKHTPFFICALVIASVVQLAACTLHNCRCMYQHKDRITLVVGLLKSLSLNWACAGSVLVKIKKIAAKVLKSEHCTMTLASTQCDSCTDSGLGTSIGAEDVPWLEFFDDPTIMSFDRFAPGMLFPDEGS
;
A
#
# COMPACT_ATOMS: atom_id res chain seq x y z
N MET A 1 13.23 24.05 2.49
CA MET A 1 14.11 22.89 2.26
C MET A 1 13.39 21.56 2.51
N VAL A 2 12.71 21.37 3.65
CA VAL A 2 11.95 20.13 3.96
C VAL A 2 10.97 19.75 2.85
N GLN A 3 10.05 20.64 2.47
CA GLN A 3 9.06 20.40 1.41
C GLN A 3 9.71 20.03 0.07
N ALA A 4 10.80 20.71 -0.30
CA ALA A 4 11.52 20.43 -1.54
C ALA A 4 12.15 19.04 -1.54
N ARG A 5 12.78 18.62 -0.43
CA ARG A 5 13.36 17.27 -0.29
C ARG A 5 12.28 16.18 -0.31
N LEU A 6 11.14 16.43 0.33
CA LEU A 6 10.00 15.52 0.31
C LEU A 6 9.47 15.31 -1.12
N LEU A 7 9.23 16.39 -1.87
CA LEU A 7 8.80 16.28 -3.28
C LEU A 7 9.86 15.60 -4.15
N PHE A 8 11.14 15.91 -3.92
CA PHE A 8 12.25 15.29 -4.63
C PHE A 8 12.34 13.79 -4.35
N ALA A 9 12.18 13.36 -3.09
CA ALA A 9 12.15 11.95 -2.70
C ALA A 9 11.05 11.16 -3.45
N ILE A 10 9.85 11.73 -3.56
CA ILE A 10 8.73 11.12 -4.30
C ILE A 10 9.07 11.03 -5.80
N ALA A 11 9.64 12.09 -6.38
CA ALA A 11 10.01 12.12 -7.80
C ALA A 11 11.13 11.12 -8.14
N VAL A 12 12.16 11.03 -7.29
CA VAL A 12 13.27 10.07 -7.43
C VAL A 12 12.78 8.63 -7.30
N HIS A 13 11.88 8.36 -6.36
CA HIS A 13 11.19 7.07 -6.28
C HIS A 13 10.42 6.75 -7.58
N ALA A 14 9.64 7.70 -8.10
CA ALA A 14 8.86 7.53 -9.32
C ALA A 14 9.72 7.34 -10.59
N ARG A 15 10.97 7.83 -10.57
CA ARG A 15 11.97 7.59 -11.61
C ARG A 15 12.59 6.19 -11.58
N GLY A 16 12.32 5.40 -10.54
CA GLY A 16 12.89 4.07 -10.38
C GLY A 16 14.21 4.05 -9.59
N GLU A 17 14.46 5.07 -8.77
CA GLU A 17 15.67 5.17 -7.92
C GLU A 17 15.28 5.16 -6.42
N PRO A 18 14.62 4.10 -5.91
CA PRO A 18 13.89 4.16 -4.64
C PRO A 18 14.78 4.25 -3.42
N ASN A 19 16.00 3.67 -3.45
CA ASN A 19 16.94 3.83 -2.34
C ASN A 19 17.43 5.27 -2.18
N GLU A 20 17.67 5.97 -3.29
CA GLU A 20 18.01 7.40 -3.26
C GLU A 20 16.80 8.22 -2.79
N GLY A 21 15.60 7.92 -3.30
CA GLY A 21 14.36 8.54 -2.85
C GLY A 21 14.15 8.36 -1.34
N LEU A 22 14.43 7.18 -0.81
CA LEU A 22 14.35 6.87 0.61
C LEU A 22 15.39 7.61 1.45
N ALA A 23 16.64 7.68 1.00
CA ALA A 23 17.67 8.46 1.66
C ALA A 23 17.29 9.95 1.73
N MET A 24 16.78 10.50 0.63
CA MET A 24 16.30 11.88 0.56
C MET A 24 15.12 12.13 1.51
N LEU A 25 14.20 11.17 1.64
CA LEU A 25 13.10 11.26 2.59
C LEU A 25 13.61 11.27 4.04
N GLN A 26 14.58 10.42 4.37
CA GLN A 26 15.19 10.38 5.71
C GLN A 26 15.83 11.73 6.05
N ASP A 27 16.59 12.30 5.12
CA ASP A 27 17.17 13.64 5.25
C ASP A 27 16.11 14.75 5.43
N ALA A 28 14.93 14.60 4.83
CA ALA A 28 13.82 15.53 4.99
C ALA A 28 13.18 15.41 6.39
N ILE A 29 13.00 14.19 6.88
CA ILE A 29 12.43 13.88 8.19
C ILE A 29 13.36 14.37 9.31
N GLU A 30 14.66 14.07 9.20
CA GLU A 30 15.65 14.53 10.18
C GLU A 30 15.70 16.05 10.27
N LEU A 31 15.66 16.73 9.12
CA LEU A 31 15.59 18.18 9.08
C LEU A 31 14.30 18.69 9.73
N ALA A 32 13.13 18.11 9.40
CA ALA A 32 11.86 18.51 9.98
C ALA A 32 11.83 18.36 11.51
N ILE A 33 12.35 17.25 12.04
CA ILE A 33 12.48 17.01 13.47
C ILE A 33 13.44 18.03 14.10
N SER A 34 14.59 18.30 13.47
CA SER A 34 15.57 19.27 13.99
C SER A 34 15.01 20.70 14.08
N LEU A 35 14.08 21.04 13.20
CA LEU A 35 13.36 22.32 13.21
C LEU A 35 12.22 22.34 14.24
N GLY A 36 11.85 21.18 14.80
CA GLY A 36 10.72 21.03 15.71
C GLY A 36 9.36 20.98 15.01
N MET A 37 9.30 20.63 13.72
CA MET A 37 8.03 20.58 12.95
C MET A 37 6.99 19.63 13.53
N ASN A 38 7.41 18.66 14.35
CA ASN A 38 6.56 17.72 15.08
C ASN A 38 5.91 18.29 16.35
N THR A 39 6.26 19.53 16.75
CA THR A 39 5.77 20.15 17.98
C THR A 39 4.53 21.02 17.73
N LYS A 40 3.68 21.18 18.75
CA LYS A 40 2.44 21.95 18.65
C LYS A 40 2.67 23.42 18.27
N SER A 41 3.75 24.02 18.78
CA SER A 41 4.04 25.45 18.62
C SER A 41 4.73 25.80 17.30
N PHE A 42 5.22 24.82 16.53
CA PHE A 42 6.03 25.11 15.34
C PHE A 42 5.23 25.89 14.30
N SER A 43 4.02 25.45 13.97
CA SER A 43 3.22 26.09 12.93
C SER A 43 2.90 27.54 13.31
N SER A 44 2.41 27.79 14.53
CA SER A 44 2.04 29.14 14.99
C SER A 44 3.25 30.08 15.14
N SER A 45 4.40 29.56 15.58
CA SER A 45 5.61 30.37 15.74
C SER A 45 6.24 30.79 14.40
N ASN A 46 6.03 30.00 13.35
CA ASN A 46 6.65 30.24 12.04
C ASN A 46 5.65 30.72 10.97
N GLY A 47 4.35 30.65 11.24
CA GLY A 47 3.29 31.02 10.30
C GLY A 47 3.06 32.52 10.15
N GLY A 48 3.65 33.35 11.01
CA GLY A 48 3.51 34.81 10.92
C GLY A 48 2.06 35.28 11.04
N SER A 49 1.22 34.55 11.79
CA SER A 49 -0.23 34.77 11.92
C SER A 49 -1.01 34.61 10.60
N ILE A 50 -0.44 33.91 9.61
CA ILE A 50 -1.11 33.54 8.37
C ILE A 50 -1.59 32.09 8.50
N SER A 51 -2.89 31.88 8.72
CA SER A 51 -3.48 30.55 8.95
C SER A 51 -3.14 29.53 7.86
N CYS A 52 -3.08 29.94 6.59
CA CYS A 52 -2.69 29.05 5.49
C CYS A 52 -1.22 28.62 5.57
N LEU A 53 -0.32 29.50 6.04
CA LEU A 53 1.08 29.15 6.20
C LEU A 53 1.26 28.18 7.38
N GLU A 54 0.53 28.40 8.47
CA GLU A 54 0.47 27.46 9.59
C GLU A 54 -0.04 26.08 9.15
N GLU A 55 -1.12 26.05 8.36
CA GLU A 55 -1.66 24.82 7.77
C GLU A 55 -0.66 24.13 6.85
N SER A 56 0.09 24.90 6.03
CA SER A 56 1.15 24.36 5.17
C SER A 56 2.23 23.63 5.97
N PHE A 57 2.62 24.15 7.13
CA PHE A 57 3.57 23.47 8.01
C PHE A 57 2.99 22.19 8.61
N ARG A 58 1.73 22.19 9.07
CA ARG A 58 1.05 20.98 9.56
C ARG A 58 0.98 19.90 8.48
N ARG A 59 0.53 20.27 7.28
CA ARG A 59 0.49 19.38 6.10
C ARG A 59 1.86 18.82 5.74
N THR A 60 2.92 19.62 5.86
CA THR A 60 4.29 19.15 5.60
C THR A 60 4.70 18.02 6.55
N TRP A 61 4.44 18.16 7.85
CA TRP A 61 4.73 17.10 8.82
C TRP A 61 3.93 15.83 8.55
N TRP A 62 2.62 15.96 8.31
CA TRP A 62 1.77 14.81 8.03
C TRP A 62 2.05 14.14 6.68
N GLU A 63 2.51 14.89 5.68
CA GLU A 63 2.96 14.31 4.41
C GLU A 63 4.27 13.52 4.60
N LEU A 64 5.22 14.01 5.41
CA LEU A 64 6.42 13.24 5.77
C LEU A 64 6.04 11.91 6.46
N PHE A 65 5.12 11.96 7.42
CA PHE A 65 4.60 10.78 8.11
C PHE A 65 3.97 9.77 7.14
N VAL A 66 3.11 10.24 6.23
CA VAL A 66 2.43 9.37 5.26
C VAL A 66 3.42 8.76 4.27
N VAL A 67 4.30 9.57 3.69
CA VAL A 67 5.28 9.10 2.71
C VAL A 67 6.28 8.14 3.35
N GLU A 68 6.71 8.38 4.60
CA GLU A 68 7.55 7.44 5.34
C GLU A 68 6.83 6.10 5.57
N GLY A 69 5.55 6.11 5.93
CA GLY A 69 4.79 4.88 6.15
C GLY A 69 4.64 4.05 4.86
N ILE A 70 4.33 4.71 3.74
CA ILE A 70 4.25 4.06 2.44
C ILE A 70 5.62 3.51 2.01
N MET A 71 6.68 4.31 2.09
CA MET A 71 8.02 3.83 1.75
C MET A 71 8.51 2.74 2.71
N SER A 72 8.10 2.77 3.98
CA SER A 72 8.42 1.69 4.92
C SER A 72 7.75 0.38 4.51
N ALA A 73 6.51 0.42 4.00
CA ALA A 73 5.86 -0.77 3.44
C ALA A 73 6.57 -1.29 2.20
N ILE A 74 7.00 -0.40 1.29
CA ILE A 74 7.76 -0.73 0.09
C ILE A 74 9.10 -1.40 0.45
N HIS A 75 9.85 -0.78 1.37
CA HIS A 75 11.17 -1.24 1.77
C HIS A 75 11.15 -2.26 2.92
N ARG A 76 9.96 -2.74 3.31
CA ARG A 76 9.74 -3.72 4.39
C ARG A 76 10.41 -3.34 5.72
N ARG A 77 10.35 -2.06 6.08
CA ARG A 77 10.88 -1.53 7.35
C ARG A 77 9.81 -1.61 8.43
N SER A 78 10.16 -2.17 9.60
CA SER A 78 9.24 -2.34 10.73
C SER A 78 9.11 -1.09 11.61
N THR A 79 9.94 -0.08 11.40
CA THR A 79 10.00 1.14 12.22
C THR A 79 10.01 2.39 11.35
N MET A 80 9.29 3.42 11.79
CA MET A 80 9.25 4.74 11.17
C MET A 80 9.85 5.76 12.13
N LYS A 81 10.69 6.68 11.65
CA LYS A 81 11.27 7.72 12.49
C LYS A 81 10.19 8.66 13.02
N THR A 82 9.20 9.00 12.19
CA THR A 82 8.08 9.88 12.56
C THR A 82 7.17 9.30 13.66
N THR A 83 7.14 7.98 13.86
CA THR A 83 6.41 7.35 14.99
C THR A 83 7.24 7.26 16.27
N THR A 84 8.57 7.32 16.16
CA THR A 84 9.47 7.28 17.34
C THR A 84 9.57 8.60 18.09
N VAL A 85 9.10 9.70 17.49
CA VAL A 85 9.06 11.02 18.12
C VAL A 85 7.63 11.38 18.51
N ALA A 86 7.46 12.07 19.62
CA ALA A 86 6.15 12.61 19.99
C ALA A 86 5.71 13.65 18.93
N SER A 87 4.49 13.48 18.41
CA SER A 87 3.88 14.40 17.45
C SER A 87 2.69 15.07 18.11
N GLU A 88 2.78 16.38 18.28
CA GLU A 88 1.68 17.22 18.80
C GLU A 88 1.07 18.13 17.72
N VAL A 89 1.43 17.86 16.46
CA VAL A 89 0.94 18.60 15.30
C VAL A 89 -0.56 18.37 15.15
N LEU A 90 -1.33 19.45 15.00
CA LEU A 90 -2.77 19.37 14.75
C LEU A 90 -3.04 18.76 13.37
N LEU A 91 -4.22 18.15 13.21
CA LEU A 91 -4.62 17.50 11.98
C LEU A 91 -4.93 18.51 10.87
N PRO A 92 -4.66 18.19 9.60
CA PRO A 92 -4.93 19.08 8.47
C PRO A 92 -6.42 19.35 8.26
N CYS A 93 -6.75 20.52 7.72
CA CYS A 93 -8.11 20.85 7.28
C CYS A 93 -8.42 20.21 5.91
N GLU A 94 -9.64 20.43 5.39
CA GLU A 94 -10.01 19.98 4.04
C GLU A 94 -9.20 20.66 2.94
N ASP A 95 -8.96 19.94 1.83
CA ASP A 95 -8.19 20.46 0.70
C ASP A 95 -8.86 21.66 0.03
N SER A 96 -10.19 21.69 -0.02
CA SER A 96 -10.96 22.86 -0.48
C SER A 96 -10.72 24.06 0.42
N THR A 97 -10.80 23.88 1.74
CA THR A 97 -10.54 24.94 2.73
C THR A 97 -9.13 25.53 2.60
N TYR A 98 -8.12 24.68 2.38
CA TYR A 98 -6.75 25.13 2.14
C TYR A 98 -6.62 25.89 0.81
N THR A 99 -7.20 25.35 -0.26
CA THR A 99 -7.14 25.92 -1.62
C THR A 99 -7.82 27.29 -1.69
N ASP A 100 -8.96 27.44 -1.01
CA ASP A 100 -9.74 28.68 -0.95
C ASP A 100 -9.12 29.73 -0.01
N GLY A 101 -8.05 29.37 0.71
CA GLY A 101 -7.41 30.24 1.69
C GLY A 101 -8.24 30.46 2.96
N ALA A 102 -9.26 29.63 3.19
CA ALA A 102 -10.21 29.76 4.29
C ALA A 102 -9.76 29.00 5.56
N CYS A 103 -8.45 28.85 5.77
CA CYS A 103 -7.90 28.06 6.88
C CYS A 103 -8.26 28.65 8.25
N PHE A 104 -8.79 27.81 9.14
CA PHE A 104 -9.11 28.16 10.52
C PHE A 104 -7.96 27.80 11.46
N SER A 105 -7.82 28.55 12.56
CA SER A 105 -6.81 28.28 13.59
C SER A 105 -7.15 27.06 14.46
N ASP A 106 -8.44 26.72 14.60
CA ASP A 106 -8.93 25.63 15.45
C ASP A 106 -8.91 24.29 14.71
N SER A 107 -7.71 23.79 14.44
CA SER A 107 -7.51 22.46 13.85
C SER A 107 -7.64 21.36 14.92
N PRO A 108 -8.29 20.21 14.62
CA PRO A 108 -8.47 19.15 15.60
C PRO A 108 -7.14 18.47 15.96
N THR A 109 -7.07 17.93 17.17
CA THR A 109 -5.94 17.12 17.64
C THR A 109 -6.09 15.66 17.19
N LEU A 110 -4.96 14.94 17.18
CA LEU A 110 -4.97 13.50 16.95
C LEU A 110 -5.81 12.74 18.00
N ALA A 111 -5.79 13.20 19.25
CA ALA A 111 -6.59 12.61 20.33
C ALA A 111 -8.10 12.76 20.07
N GLN A 112 -8.56 13.95 19.68
CA GLN A 112 -9.96 14.18 19.30
C GLN A 112 -10.39 13.25 18.15
N PHE A 113 -9.52 13.01 17.17
CA PHE A 113 -9.83 12.07 16.09
C PHE A 113 -9.83 10.61 16.54
N ALA A 114 -8.92 10.20 17.41
CA ALA A 114 -8.90 8.83 17.95
C ALA A 114 -10.15 8.52 18.79
N ASP A 115 -10.57 9.50 19.61
CA ASP A 115 -11.70 9.37 20.53
C ASP A 115 -13.06 9.59 19.84
N ARG A 116 -13.08 9.95 18.55
CA ARG A 116 -14.31 10.26 17.77
C ARG A 116 -15.37 9.16 17.85
N HIS A 117 -14.95 7.91 17.99
CA HIS A 117 -15.83 6.74 18.06
C HIS A 117 -16.70 6.70 19.32
N PHE A 118 -16.30 7.43 20.36
CA PHE A 118 -16.97 7.48 21.66
C PHE A 118 -17.43 8.90 22.02
N ALA A 119 -17.27 9.87 21.11
CA ALA A 119 -17.67 11.24 21.33
C ALA A 119 -19.20 11.37 21.30
N GLU A 120 -19.75 12.18 22.21
CA GLU A 120 -21.19 12.48 22.23
C GLU A 120 -21.60 13.40 21.06
N GLU A 121 -20.69 14.27 20.62
CA GLU A 121 -20.89 15.18 19.51
C GLU A 121 -20.18 14.67 18.25
N GLU A 122 -20.91 14.64 17.13
CA GLU A 122 -20.31 14.33 15.82
C GLU A 122 -19.45 15.51 15.35
N MET A 123 -18.14 15.26 15.25
CA MET A 123 -17.17 16.19 14.69
C MET A 123 -16.79 15.73 13.28
N SER A 124 -16.78 16.65 12.32
CA SER A 124 -16.29 16.37 10.97
C SER A 124 -14.77 16.45 10.91
N PHE A 125 -14.17 15.53 10.15
CA PHE A 125 -12.73 15.44 9.97
C PHE A 125 -12.39 15.40 8.50
N SER A 126 -11.24 15.99 8.14
CA SER A 126 -10.80 16.04 6.76
C SER A 126 -10.44 14.67 6.20
N SER A 127 -10.46 14.54 4.88
CA SER A 127 -9.99 13.33 4.18
C SER A 127 -8.54 12.98 4.53
N SER A 128 -7.71 13.99 4.85
CA SER A 128 -6.34 13.80 5.33
C SER A 128 -6.27 13.07 6.68
N CYS A 129 -7.24 13.26 7.58
CA CYS A 129 -7.27 12.58 8.88
C CYS A 129 -7.39 11.06 8.71
N TYR A 130 -8.29 10.62 7.82
CA TYR A 130 -8.48 9.20 7.50
C TYR A 130 -7.25 8.60 6.81
N ARG A 131 -6.56 9.38 5.96
CA ARG A 131 -5.28 8.97 5.33
C ARG A 131 -4.18 8.78 6.38
N ILE A 132 -4.09 9.66 7.37
CA ILE A 132 -3.13 9.56 8.48
C ILE A 132 -3.39 8.29 9.30
N GLU A 133 -4.64 8.03 9.67
CA GLU A 133 -5.01 6.82 10.43
C GLU A 133 -4.76 5.53 9.65
N ALA A 134 -5.04 5.53 8.34
CA ALA A 134 -4.68 4.40 7.47
C ALA A 134 -3.19 4.07 7.56
N VAL A 135 -2.32 5.09 7.57
CA VAL A 135 -0.86 4.90 7.73
C VAL A 135 -0.49 4.49 9.15
N GLN A 136 -1.19 4.95 10.19
CA GLN A 136 -0.99 4.45 11.56
C GLN A 136 -1.29 2.95 11.67
N ILE A 137 -2.38 2.50 11.04
CA ILE A 137 -2.74 1.08 10.97
C ILE A 137 -1.68 0.30 10.17
N LEU A 138 -1.24 0.82 9.03
CA LEU A 138 -0.14 0.24 8.24
C LEU A 138 1.14 0.09 9.08
N SER A 139 1.53 1.11 9.86
CA SER A 139 2.70 1.04 10.74
C SER A 139 2.59 -0.09 11.76
N ARG A 140 1.38 -0.35 12.31
CA ARG A 140 1.13 -1.47 13.23
C ARG A 140 1.24 -2.83 12.53
N VAL A 141 0.80 -2.93 11.26
CA VAL A 141 1.02 -4.14 10.46
C VAL A 141 2.52 -4.39 10.26
N LEU A 142 3.28 -3.36 9.89
CA LEU A 142 4.71 -3.48 9.63
C LEU A 142 5.52 -3.84 10.88
N SER A 143 5.12 -3.38 12.08
CA SER A 143 5.83 -3.71 13.32
C SER A 143 5.75 -5.20 13.67
N ILE A 144 4.70 -5.90 13.24
CA ILE A 144 4.51 -7.34 13.50
C ILE A 144 4.84 -8.23 12.30
N ALA A 145 5.30 -7.66 11.18
CA ALA A 145 5.62 -8.41 9.98
C ALA A 145 6.85 -9.34 10.14
N ASN A 146 7.75 -9.01 11.08
CA ASN A 146 9.02 -9.70 11.32
C ASN A 146 9.04 -10.63 12.54
N ALA A 147 8.01 -10.54 13.38
CA ALA A 147 7.97 -11.22 14.66
C ALA A 147 7.00 -12.40 14.59
N GLU A 148 7.19 -13.39 15.46
CA GLU A 148 6.12 -14.31 15.85
C GLU A 148 5.04 -13.49 16.57
N ALA A 149 4.20 -12.83 15.78
CA ALA A 149 3.14 -11.97 16.27
C ALA A 149 2.12 -12.81 17.04
N HIS A 150 1.76 -12.35 18.24
CA HIS A 150 0.75 -13.04 19.02
C HIS A 150 -0.60 -13.01 18.27
N PRO A 151 -1.41 -14.09 18.27
CA PRO A 151 -2.71 -14.12 17.60
C PRO A 151 -3.62 -12.93 17.95
N ASP A 152 -3.61 -12.50 19.21
CA ASP A 152 -4.39 -11.34 19.67
C ASP A 152 -3.91 -10.02 19.04
N GLU A 153 -2.61 -9.85 18.80
CA GLU A 153 -2.08 -8.66 18.13
C GLU A 153 -2.54 -8.60 16.67
N VAL A 154 -2.49 -9.76 15.98
CA VAL A 154 -3.00 -9.91 14.61
C VAL A 154 -4.49 -9.59 14.57
N GLN A 155 -5.28 -10.13 15.50
CA GLN A 155 -6.72 -9.88 15.56
C GLN A 155 -7.04 -8.42 15.88
N ALA A 156 -6.29 -7.77 16.77
CA ALA A 156 -6.49 -6.36 17.10
C ALA A 156 -6.20 -5.43 15.90
N ILE A 157 -5.20 -5.74 15.08
CA ILE A 157 -4.90 -4.97 13.87
C ILE A 157 -5.95 -5.25 12.78
N ASP A 158 -6.36 -6.51 12.60
CA ASP A 158 -7.45 -6.90 11.69
C ASP A 158 -8.77 -6.18 12.03
N ASN A 159 -9.11 -6.10 13.32
CA ASN A 159 -10.26 -5.32 13.79
C ASN A 159 -10.12 -3.83 13.45
N SER A 160 -8.91 -3.26 13.53
CA SER A 160 -8.67 -1.86 13.20
C SER A 160 -8.83 -1.59 11.69
N LEU A 161 -8.34 -2.50 10.84
CA LEU A 161 -8.52 -2.45 9.38
C LEU A 161 -10.00 -2.52 9.00
N ALA A 162 -10.76 -3.44 9.61
CA ALA A 162 -12.19 -3.57 9.38
C ALA A 162 -12.97 -2.34 9.87
N ALA A 163 -12.69 -1.90 11.11
CA ALA A 163 -13.34 -0.75 11.72
C ALA A 163 -13.15 0.54 10.92
N TRP A 164 -11.94 0.78 10.40
CA TRP A 164 -11.64 1.98 9.62
C TRP A 164 -12.66 2.20 8.49
N THR A 165 -12.99 1.15 7.73
CA THR A 165 -13.94 1.23 6.60
C THR A 165 -15.36 1.63 7.05
N HIS A 166 -15.76 1.24 8.27
CA HIS A 166 -17.08 1.56 8.80
C HIS A 166 -17.17 3.00 9.33
N TYR A 167 -16.05 3.55 9.79
CA TYR A 167 -15.98 4.89 10.38
C TYR A 167 -15.60 5.99 9.38
N VAL A 168 -15.38 5.65 8.10
CA VAL A 168 -15.43 6.66 7.03
C VAL A 168 -16.89 7.11 6.87
N PRO A 169 -17.19 8.41 7.04
CA PRO A 169 -18.56 8.91 7.07
C PRO A 169 -19.18 8.81 5.67
N PRO A 170 -20.51 8.65 5.56
CA PRO A 170 -21.20 8.40 4.28
C PRO A 170 -20.84 9.40 3.17
N GLU A 171 -20.72 10.67 3.49
CA GLU A 171 -20.35 11.75 2.58
C GLU A 171 -18.92 11.64 2.00
N LYS A 172 -18.07 10.79 2.59
CA LYS A 172 -16.69 10.51 2.17
C LYS A 172 -16.51 9.08 1.63
N ARG A 173 -17.57 8.28 1.55
CA ARG A 173 -17.46 6.93 0.98
C ARG A 173 -17.34 6.96 -0.54
N ASP A 174 -17.97 7.94 -1.17
CA ASP A 174 -17.83 8.16 -2.60
C ASP A 174 -16.53 8.93 -2.88
N LEU A 175 -15.55 8.21 -3.45
CA LEU A 175 -14.26 8.79 -3.84
C LEU A 175 -14.39 9.87 -4.93
N ILE A 176 -15.51 9.91 -5.63
CA ILE A 176 -15.80 10.94 -6.64
C ILE A 176 -16.74 11.94 -6.00
N SER A 177 -16.28 13.18 -5.87
CA SER A 177 -17.09 14.27 -5.37
C SER A 177 -18.25 14.59 -6.32
N ASN A 178 -19.23 15.35 -5.84
CA ASN A 178 -20.34 15.85 -6.66
C ASN A 178 -19.88 16.69 -7.86
N SER A 179 -18.65 17.24 -7.84
CA SER A 179 -18.05 17.97 -8.95
C SER A 179 -17.33 17.07 -9.97
N GLY A 180 -17.31 15.75 -9.76
CA GLY A 180 -16.63 14.78 -10.62
C GLY A 180 -15.13 14.65 -10.36
N GLU A 181 -14.61 15.27 -9.31
CA GLU A 181 -13.19 15.21 -8.94
C GLU A 181 -12.96 14.07 -7.95
N VAL A 182 -11.81 13.40 -8.06
CA VAL A 182 -11.45 12.33 -7.11
C VAL A 182 -10.86 12.95 -5.85
N ASP A 183 -11.36 12.54 -4.69
CA ASP A 183 -10.71 12.82 -3.41
C ASP A 183 -9.45 11.95 -3.29
N GLU A 184 -8.31 12.50 -3.72
CA GLU A 184 -7.03 11.79 -3.72
C GLU A 184 -6.55 11.41 -2.31
N MET A 185 -6.97 12.13 -1.27
CA MET A 185 -6.60 11.81 0.11
C MET A 185 -7.31 10.54 0.57
N LEU A 186 -8.61 10.43 0.32
CA LEU A 186 -9.37 9.20 0.60
C LEU A 186 -8.98 8.06 -0.33
N PHE A 187 -8.70 8.33 -1.61
CA PHE A 187 -8.18 7.33 -2.53
C PHE A 187 -6.91 6.69 -1.97
N GLN A 188 -5.95 7.51 -1.53
CA GLN A 188 -4.73 7.02 -0.89
C GLN A 188 -5.00 6.29 0.44
N ALA A 189 -5.98 6.76 1.22
CA ALA A 189 -6.33 6.10 2.47
C ALA A 189 -6.87 4.66 2.22
N HIS A 190 -7.81 4.51 1.29
CA HIS A 190 -8.30 3.19 0.85
C HIS A 190 -7.18 2.32 0.28
N MET A 191 -6.33 2.89 -0.58
CA MET A 191 -5.13 2.21 -1.10
C MET A 191 -4.27 1.65 0.05
N VAL A 192 -3.97 2.46 1.05
CA VAL A 192 -3.15 2.07 2.21
C VAL A 192 -3.83 0.99 3.05
N ILE A 193 -5.14 1.08 3.30
CA ILE A 193 -5.89 0.08 4.06
C ILE A 193 -5.87 -1.28 3.36
N HIS A 194 -6.19 -1.33 2.07
CA HIS A 194 -6.19 -2.60 1.34
C HIS A 194 -4.77 -3.17 1.23
N TRP A 195 -3.76 -2.33 1.07
CA TRP A 195 -2.37 -2.78 1.10
C TRP A 195 -1.98 -3.34 2.47
N ALA A 196 -2.32 -2.65 3.56
CA ALA A 196 -2.08 -3.11 4.93
C ALA A 196 -2.78 -4.46 5.21
N THR A 197 -4.01 -4.66 4.73
CA THR A 197 -4.72 -5.94 4.79
C THR A 197 -3.94 -7.04 4.07
N ILE A 198 -3.42 -6.79 2.86
CA ILE A 198 -2.59 -7.79 2.16
C ILE A 198 -1.33 -8.13 2.97
N LEU A 199 -0.63 -7.11 3.49
CA LEU A 199 0.60 -7.33 4.28
C LEU A 199 0.34 -8.09 5.58
N LEU A 200 -0.84 -7.92 6.20
CA LEU A 200 -1.22 -8.66 7.40
C LEU A 200 -1.57 -10.12 7.09
N HIS A 201 -2.40 -10.36 6.07
CA HIS A 201 -2.98 -11.69 5.88
C HIS A 201 -2.19 -12.58 4.93
N MET A 202 -1.60 -12.05 3.86
CA MET A 202 -0.93 -12.86 2.84
C MET A 202 0.18 -13.74 3.44
N PRO A 203 1.07 -13.25 4.33
CA PRO A 203 2.11 -14.08 4.96
C PRO A 203 1.59 -15.23 5.84
N ARG A 204 0.33 -15.15 6.28
CA ARG A 204 -0.32 -16.11 7.19
C ARG A 204 -1.26 -17.08 6.46
N SER A 205 -1.26 -17.01 5.13
CA SER A 205 -2.18 -17.76 4.27
C SER A 205 -1.49 -18.88 3.49
N GLU A 206 -2.29 -19.77 2.89
CA GLU A 206 -1.81 -20.77 1.93
C GLU A 206 -1.40 -20.19 0.56
N LEU A 207 -1.60 -18.88 0.33
CA LEU A 207 -1.14 -18.22 -0.90
C LEU A 207 0.38 -18.36 -1.08
N LEU A 208 1.14 -18.52 0.01
CA LEU A 208 2.60 -18.69 0.01
C LEU A 208 3.10 -20.14 0.10
N SER A 209 2.23 -21.13 0.37
CA SER A 209 2.66 -22.49 0.74
C SER A 209 3.19 -23.35 -0.41
N VAL A 210 3.64 -22.73 -1.51
CA VAL A 210 4.10 -23.44 -2.72
C VAL A 210 5.62 -23.67 -2.75
N HIS A 211 6.41 -23.24 -1.75
CA HIS A 211 7.77 -23.76 -1.51
C HIS A 211 8.30 -23.52 -0.08
N PRO A 212 8.94 -24.50 0.58
CA PRO A 212 9.55 -24.35 1.91
C PRO A 212 10.90 -23.59 1.95
N THR A 213 11.35 -23.00 0.83
CA THR A 213 12.68 -22.33 0.75
C THR A 213 12.68 -20.97 0.07
N ALA A 214 11.51 -20.41 -0.28
CA ALA A 214 11.47 -19.00 -0.63
C ALA A 214 11.74 -18.22 0.67
N ASP A 215 12.76 -17.36 0.65
CA ASP A 215 13.18 -16.58 1.81
C ASP A 215 12.23 -15.37 1.95
N ILE A 216 10.95 -15.70 2.03
CA ILE A 216 9.86 -14.78 2.29
C ILE A 216 9.85 -14.62 3.80
N PHE A 217 10.08 -13.40 4.24
CA PHE A 217 10.14 -12.82 5.59
C PHE A 217 9.33 -13.45 6.74
N CYS A 218 8.35 -14.32 6.45
CA CYS A 218 7.49 -14.98 7.43
C CYS A 218 7.43 -16.51 7.30
N ALA A 219 8.15 -17.12 6.35
CA ALA A 219 8.11 -18.56 6.08
C ALA A 219 9.09 -19.38 6.96
N LYS A 220 9.65 -18.80 8.03
CA LYS A 220 10.45 -19.56 8.99
C LYS A 220 9.53 -20.47 9.79
N GLY A 221 9.74 -21.77 9.59
CA GLY A 221 8.94 -22.85 10.16
C GLY A 221 8.84 -22.82 11.68
N ASP A 222 7.59 -22.75 12.12
CA ASP A 222 6.90 -23.66 13.04
C ASP A 222 7.36 -23.75 14.52
N LYS A 223 6.50 -23.20 15.39
CA LYS A 223 6.06 -23.87 16.63
C LYS A 223 4.54 -23.84 16.91
N GLN A 224 3.72 -23.27 16.03
CA GLN A 224 2.26 -23.29 16.11
C GLN A 224 1.68 -22.93 14.73
N MET A 225 1.77 -23.84 13.76
CA MET A 225 1.07 -23.64 12.48
C MET A 225 -0.43 -23.40 12.73
N PRO A 226 -1.01 -22.29 12.22
CA PRO A 226 -2.45 -22.08 12.28
C PRO A 226 -3.17 -23.23 11.56
N SER A 227 -4.38 -23.55 12.02
CA SER A 227 -5.21 -24.58 11.38
C SER A 227 -5.49 -24.22 9.91
N THR A 228 -5.81 -25.22 9.10
CA THR A 228 -6.15 -25.03 7.68
C THR A 228 -7.27 -24.00 7.51
N ASP A 229 -8.30 -24.03 8.37
CA ASP A 229 -9.41 -23.09 8.33
C ASP A 229 -8.95 -21.64 8.56
N THR A 230 -7.98 -21.44 9.46
CA THR A 230 -7.38 -20.12 9.71
C THR A 230 -6.57 -19.63 8.51
N LYS A 231 -5.78 -20.51 7.87
CA LYS A 231 -5.00 -20.15 6.67
C LYS A 231 -5.89 -19.75 5.49
N HIS A 232 -7.01 -20.45 5.31
CA HIS A 232 -7.98 -20.13 4.27
C HIS A 232 -8.64 -18.76 4.50
N ALA A 233 -9.00 -18.45 5.75
CA ALA A 233 -9.54 -17.13 6.11
C ALA A 233 -8.55 -15.99 5.79
N HIS A 234 -7.26 -16.18 6.08
CA HIS A 234 -6.21 -15.24 5.68
C HIS A 234 -6.10 -15.11 4.15
N ALA A 235 -6.16 -16.23 3.41
CA ALA A 235 -6.12 -16.23 1.94
C ALA A 235 -7.28 -15.43 1.34
N SER A 236 -8.50 -15.62 1.87
CA SER A 236 -9.69 -14.87 1.44
C SER A 236 -9.52 -13.38 1.65
N LYS A 237 -9.12 -12.95 2.86
CA LYS A 237 -8.93 -11.52 3.19
C LYS A 237 -7.87 -10.83 2.32
N ALA A 238 -6.72 -11.48 2.09
CA ALA A 238 -5.71 -10.96 1.19
C ALA A 238 -6.22 -10.86 -0.25
N THR A 239 -6.92 -11.91 -0.72
CA THR A 239 -7.50 -11.95 -2.06
C THR A 239 -8.56 -10.87 -2.24
N ASP A 240 -9.45 -10.66 -1.28
CA ASP A 240 -10.48 -9.62 -1.33
C ASP A 240 -9.87 -8.21 -1.32
N ALA A 241 -8.88 -7.95 -0.47
CA ALA A 241 -8.17 -6.67 -0.47
C ALA A 241 -7.47 -6.39 -1.82
N SER A 242 -6.90 -7.40 -2.47
CA SER A 242 -6.32 -7.23 -3.81
C SER A 242 -7.37 -6.97 -4.91
N LYS A 243 -8.61 -7.46 -4.74
CA LYS A 243 -9.74 -7.10 -5.63
C LYS A 243 -10.08 -5.64 -5.45
N GLU A 244 -10.14 -5.13 -4.22
CA GLU A 244 -10.43 -3.72 -3.96
C GLU A 244 -9.35 -2.78 -4.49
N LEU A 245 -8.07 -3.13 -4.38
CA LEU A 245 -6.99 -2.38 -5.08
C LEU A 245 -7.16 -2.38 -6.60
N SER A 246 -7.68 -3.48 -7.18
CA SER A 246 -8.00 -3.53 -8.62
C SER A 246 -9.24 -2.69 -8.95
N ASN A 247 -10.22 -2.58 -8.05
CA ASN A 247 -11.38 -1.70 -8.22
C ASN A 247 -10.96 -0.22 -8.17
N LEU A 248 -10.02 0.14 -7.27
CA LEU A 248 -9.41 1.47 -7.27
C LEU A 248 -8.73 1.79 -8.63
N ALA A 249 -8.10 0.79 -9.25
CA ALA A 249 -7.49 0.93 -10.58
C ALA A 249 -8.50 1.14 -11.71
N ALA A 250 -9.77 0.77 -11.49
CA ALA A 250 -10.84 0.90 -12.48
C ALA A 250 -11.46 2.31 -12.52
N PHE A 251 -11.15 3.18 -11.55
CA PHE A 251 -11.60 4.57 -11.59
C PHE A 251 -11.06 5.27 -12.84
N ARG A 252 -11.97 5.87 -13.61
CA ARG A 252 -11.64 6.62 -14.83
C ARG A 252 -11.25 8.06 -14.51
N CYS A 253 -10.23 8.24 -13.67
CA CYS A 253 -9.64 9.54 -13.39
C CYS A 253 -8.44 9.79 -14.35
N PRO A 254 -8.10 11.04 -14.69
CA PRO A 254 -6.82 11.32 -15.33
C PRO A 254 -5.68 10.73 -14.49
N ILE A 255 -5.00 9.72 -15.05
CA ILE A 255 -3.98 8.92 -14.37
C ILE A 255 -2.82 9.76 -13.80
N GLN A 256 -2.67 10.97 -14.33
CA GLN A 256 -1.70 11.99 -13.91
C GLN A 256 -1.96 12.54 -12.50
N LYS A 257 -3.18 12.36 -11.96
CA LYS A 257 -3.54 12.83 -10.61
C LYS A 257 -3.19 11.82 -9.51
N HIS A 258 -2.97 10.56 -9.86
CA HIS A 258 -2.66 9.53 -8.87
C HIS A 258 -1.21 9.60 -8.39
N THR A 259 -1.03 9.26 -7.11
CA THR A 259 0.29 9.10 -6.51
C THR A 259 1.11 8.02 -7.22
N PRO A 260 2.42 8.22 -7.47
CA PRO A 260 3.28 7.17 -8.02
C PRO A 260 3.36 5.94 -7.11
N PHE A 261 3.09 6.09 -5.81
CA PHE A 261 3.05 4.96 -4.87
C PHE A 261 1.94 3.95 -5.16
N PHE A 262 0.89 4.34 -5.91
CA PHE A 262 -0.17 3.41 -6.30
C PHE A 262 0.37 2.24 -7.13
N ILE A 263 1.46 2.45 -7.88
CA ILE A 263 2.17 1.40 -8.63
C ILE A 263 2.59 0.26 -7.69
N CYS A 264 3.07 0.56 -6.48
CA CYS A 264 3.49 -0.44 -5.51
C CYS A 264 2.31 -1.24 -4.94
N ALA A 265 1.17 -0.58 -4.71
CA ALA A 265 -0.05 -1.26 -4.28
C ALA A 265 -0.58 -2.21 -5.39
N LEU A 266 -0.53 -1.78 -6.66
CA LEU A 266 -0.90 -2.62 -7.81
C LEU A 266 0.00 -3.83 -7.97
N VAL A 267 1.29 -3.67 -7.68
CA VAL A 267 2.26 -4.74 -7.66
C VAL A 267 1.83 -5.83 -6.68
N ILE A 268 1.64 -5.49 -5.40
CA ILE A 268 1.31 -6.49 -4.40
C ILE A 268 -0.07 -7.12 -4.64
N ALA A 269 -1.04 -6.34 -5.15
CA ALA A 269 -2.33 -6.85 -5.57
C ALA A 269 -2.20 -7.88 -6.71
N SER A 270 -1.37 -7.59 -7.72
CA SER A 270 -1.13 -8.51 -8.84
C SER A 270 -0.54 -9.83 -8.39
N VAL A 271 0.39 -9.77 -7.44
CA VAL A 271 1.01 -10.97 -6.87
C VAL A 271 -0.01 -11.84 -6.16
N VAL A 272 -0.87 -11.26 -5.32
CA VAL A 272 -1.96 -11.99 -4.67
C VAL A 272 -2.92 -12.60 -5.68
N GLN A 273 -3.33 -11.83 -6.70
CA GLN A 273 -4.23 -12.31 -7.75
C GLN A 273 -3.62 -13.47 -8.55
N LEU A 274 -2.31 -13.44 -8.83
CA LEU A 274 -1.59 -14.52 -9.51
C LEU A 274 -1.41 -15.74 -8.61
N ALA A 275 -1.15 -15.57 -7.31
CA ALA A 275 -1.12 -16.67 -6.35
C ALA A 275 -2.50 -17.34 -6.24
N ALA A 276 -3.57 -16.56 -6.12
CA ALA A 276 -4.94 -17.06 -6.11
C ALA A 276 -5.31 -17.81 -7.40
N CYS A 277 -4.85 -17.36 -8.58
CA CYS A 277 -5.02 -18.12 -9.84
C CYS A 277 -4.50 -19.56 -9.76
N THR A 278 -3.44 -19.80 -9.01
CA THR A 278 -2.85 -21.16 -8.89
C THR A 278 -3.60 -22.07 -7.93
N LEU A 279 -4.40 -21.50 -7.03
CA LEU A 279 -5.12 -22.23 -5.98
C LEU A 279 -6.62 -22.41 -6.29
N HIS A 280 -7.21 -21.50 -7.06
CA HIS A 280 -8.65 -21.49 -7.33
C HIS A 280 -9.04 -22.27 -8.60
N ASN A 281 -10.21 -22.91 -8.57
CA ASN A 281 -10.82 -23.60 -9.71
C ASN A 281 -11.00 -22.68 -10.94
N CYS A 282 -11.01 -23.27 -12.15
CA CYS A 282 -11.04 -22.57 -13.45
C CYS A 282 -12.14 -21.51 -13.62
N ARG A 283 -13.25 -21.58 -12.86
CA ARG A 283 -14.36 -20.62 -12.94
C ARG A 283 -13.99 -19.24 -12.39
N CYS A 284 -13.09 -19.16 -11.40
CA CYS A 284 -12.60 -17.90 -10.83
C CYS A 284 -11.39 -17.33 -11.59
N MET A 285 -10.67 -18.17 -12.34
CA MET A 285 -9.48 -17.80 -13.11
C MET A 285 -9.71 -16.63 -14.08
N TYR A 286 -10.85 -16.61 -14.77
CA TYR A 286 -11.20 -15.50 -15.67
C TYR A 286 -11.27 -14.15 -14.96
N GLN A 287 -11.84 -14.13 -13.75
CA GLN A 287 -11.96 -12.91 -12.96
C GLN A 287 -10.61 -12.39 -12.47
N HIS A 288 -9.69 -13.29 -12.11
CA HIS A 288 -8.32 -12.91 -11.75
C HIS A 288 -7.54 -12.41 -12.97
N LYS A 289 -7.70 -13.09 -14.12
CA LYS A 289 -7.09 -12.68 -15.40
C LYS A 289 -7.56 -11.30 -15.86
N ASP A 290 -8.85 -10.99 -15.73
CA ASP A 290 -9.40 -9.68 -16.09
C ASP A 290 -8.81 -8.56 -15.21
N ARG A 291 -8.64 -8.82 -13.91
CA ARG A 291 -7.96 -7.89 -12.99
C ARG A 291 -6.50 -7.67 -13.34
N ILE A 292 -5.75 -8.75 -13.62
CA ILE A 292 -4.36 -8.61 -14.09
C ILE A 292 -4.29 -7.84 -15.41
N THR A 293 -5.26 -8.04 -16.31
CA THR A 293 -5.36 -7.31 -17.58
C THR A 293 -5.59 -5.81 -17.34
N LEU A 294 -6.47 -5.46 -16.41
CA LEU A 294 -6.69 -4.08 -15.98
C LEU A 294 -5.40 -3.45 -15.42
N VAL A 295 -4.72 -4.13 -14.49
CA VAL A 295 -3.47 -3.63 -13.89
C VAL A 295 -2.38 -3.42 -14.94
N VAL A 296 -2.22 -4.37 -15.88
CA VAL A 296 -1.29 -4.24 -17.02
C VAL A 296 -1.64 -3.03 -17.90
N GLY A 297 -2.92 -2.80 -18.16
CA GLY A 297 -3.40 -1.63 -18.90
C GLY A 297 -3.08 -0.32 -18.17
N LEU A 298 -3.32 -0.27 -16.87
CA LEU A 298 -3.06 0.91 -16.04
C LEU A 298 -1.56 1.22 -15.96
N LEU A 299 -0.71 0.21 -15.71
CA LEU A 299 0.74 0.36 -15.69
C LEU A 299 1.31 0.84 -17.03
N LYS A 300 0.73 0.38 -18.15
CA LYS A 300 1.09 0.90 -19.47
C LYS A 300 0.81 2.40 -19.59
N SER A 301 -0.34 2.85 -19.11
CA SER A 301 -0.68 4.29 -19.08
C SER A 301 0.21 5.08 -18.13
N LEU A 302 0.51 4.56 -16.92
CA LEU A 302 1.41 5.20 -15.95
C LEU A 302 2.84 5.30 -16.47
N SER A 303 3.30 4.31 -17.25
CA SER A 303 4.67 4.26 -17.79
C SER A 303 5.01 5.41 -18.75
N LEU A 304 4.00 6.16 -19.20
CA LEU A 304 4.21 7.38 -19.98
C LEU A 304 4.81 8.52 -19.15
N ASN A 305 4.56 8.54 -17.84
CA ASN A 305 5.03 9.60 -16.94
C ASN A 305 6.02 9.08 -15.89
N TRP A 306 5.86 7.83 -15.46
CA TRP A 306 6.62 7.25 -14.35
C TRP A 306 7.45 6.05 -14.81
N ALA A 307 8.77 6.19 -14.79
CA ALA A 307 9.68 5.14 -15.25
C ALA A 307 9.57 3.84 -14.42
N CYS A 308 9.25 3.96 -13.12
CA CYS A 308 9.02 2.78 -12.27
C CYS A 308 7.84 1.91 -12.78
N ALA A 309 6.78 2.53 -13.34
CA ALA A 309 5.65 1.78 -13.91
C ALA A 309 6.07 0.93 -15.13
N GLY A 310 6.97 1.45 -15.98
CA GLY A 310 7.50 0.71 -17.12
C GLY A 310 8.29 -0.53 -16.68
N SER A 311 9.14 -0.37 -15.67
CA SER A 311 9.92 -1.47 -15.08
C SER A 311 9.02 -2.55 -14.48
N VAL A 312 8.00 -2.14 -13.74
CA VAL A 312 7.00 -3.05 -13.13
C VAL A 312 6.17 -3.77 -14.19
N LEU A 313 5.72 -3.07 -15.22
CA LEU A 313 4.91 -3.61 -16.31
C LEU A 313 5.58 -4.82 -16.97
N VAL A 314 6.89 -4.72 -17.26
CA VAL A 314 7.66 -5.81 -17.87
C VAL A 314 7.66 -7.04 -16.96
N LYS A 315 7.92 -6.85 -15.66
CA LYS A 315 7.96 -7.95 -14.67
C LYS A 315 6.60 -8.63 -14.53
N ILE A 316 5.53 -7.86 -14.31
CA ILE A 316 4.16 -8.41 -14.16
C ILE A 316 3.73 -9.15 -15.41
N LYS A 317 3.98 -8.61 -16.62
CA LYS A 317 3.64 -9.31 -17.87
C LYS A 317 4.37 -10.64 -18.02
N LYS A 318 5.67 -10.68 -17.69
CA LYS A 318 6.47 -11.91 -17.76
C LYS A 318 5.90 -12.98 -16.82
N ILE A 319 5.58 -12.61 -15.58
CA ILE A 319 5.06 -13.54 -14.58
C ILE A 319 3.65 -14.00 -14.94
N ALA A 320 2.75 -13.06 -15.27
CA ALA A 320 1.39 -13.38 -15.68
C ALA A 320 1.38 -14.32 -16.89
N ALA A 321 2.25 -14.09 -17.88
CA ALA A 321 2.38 -14.97 -19.03
C ALA A 321 2.83 -16.39 -18.67
N LYS A 322 3.69 -16.56 -17.66
CA LYS A 322 4.09 -17.88 -17.16
C LYS A 322 2.95 -18.56 -16.40
N VAL A 323 2.36 -17.87 -15.43
CA VAL A 323 1.28 -18.43 -14.57
C VAL A 323 0.06 -18.81 -15.40
N LEU A 324 -0.39 -17.95 -16.32
CA LEU A 324 -1.59 -18.18 -17.12
C LEU A 324 -1.39 -19.18 -18.28
N LYS A 325 -0.15 -19.53 -18.63
CA LYS A 325 0.18 -20.55 -19.65
C LYS A 325 0.56 -21.90 -19.06
N SER A 326 0.75 -22.01 -17.75
CA SER A 326 1.07 -23.28 -17.10
C SER A 326 -0.05 -24.30 -17.33
N GLU A 327 0.33 -25.56 -17.59
CA GLU A 327 -0.59 -26.64 -17.99
C GLU A 327 -1.73 -26.86 -16.99
N HIS A 328 -1.52 -26.51 -15.71
CA HIS A 328 -2.54 -26.54 -14.66
C HIS A 328 -3.74 -25.59 -14.90
N CYS A 329 -3.58 -24.50 -15.65
CA CYS A 329 -4.69 -23.63 -16.07
C CYS A 329 -5.44 -24.17 -17.30
N THR A 330 -4.77 -24.99 -18.13
CA THR A 330 -5.31 -25.48 -19.42
C THR A 330 -5.93 -26.87 -19.35
N MET A 331 -5.52 -27.74 -18.41
CA MET A 331 -5.96 -29.15 -18.40
C MET A 331 -7.43 -29.39 -18.03
N THR A 332 -8.16 -28.42 -17.47
CA THR A 332 -9.60 -28.57 -17.16
C THR A 332 -10.51 -27.92 -18.21
N LEU A 333 -9.95 -27.29 -19.25
CA LEU A 333 -10.75 -26.80 -20.39
C LEU A 333 -11.25 -27.94 -21.29
N ALA A 334 -10.62 -29.12 -21.21
CA ALA A 334 -11.04 -30.30 -21.97
C ALA A 334 -12.15 -31.12 -21.28
N SER A 335 -12.46 -30.86 -20.00
CA SER A 335 -13.35 -31.73 -19.20
C SER A 335 -14.67 -31.11 -18.76
N THR A 336 -15.02 -29.89 -19.18
CA THR A 336 -16.35 -29.31 -18.88
C THR A 336 -17.43 -29.87 -19.81
N GLN A 337 -17.78 -31.12 -19.56
CA GLN A 337 -19.12 -31.65 -19.82
C GLN A 337 -19.47 -32.65 -18.70
N CYS A 338 -19.72 -32.16 -17.48
CA CYS A 338 -20.51 -32.92 -16.50
C CYS A 338 -21.10 -31.96 -15.45
N ASP A 339 -22.42 -32.05 -15.31
CA ASP A 339 -23.24 -31.35 -14.34
C ASP A 339 -23.02 -31.84 -12.90
N SER A 340 -23.42 -31.00 -11.95
CA SER A 340 -23.57 -31.21 -10.49
C SER A 340 -22.29 -31.13 -9.63
N CYS A 341 -22.20 -30.04 -8.86
CA CYS A 341 -21.19 -29.85 -7.82
C CYS A 341 -21.67 -30.52 -6.53
N THR A 342 -21.05 -31.63 -6.16
CA THR A 342 -20.94 -32.01 -4.75
C THR A 342 -19.51 -31.70 -4.33
N ASP A 343 -19.39 -30.86 -3.31
CA ASP A 343 -18.15 -30.51 -2.65
C ASP A 343 -17.58 -31.76 -1.98
N SER A 344 -16.36 -32.13 -2.37
CA SER A 344 -15.59 -33.17 -1.69
C SER A 344 -14.16 -32.68 -1.67
N GLY A 345 -13.81 -32.04 -0.56
CA GLY A 345 -12.46 -31.64 -0.23
C GLY A 345 -11.52 -32.83 -0.27
N LEU A 346 -10.76 -32.94 -1.35
CA LEU A 346 -9.49 -33.64 -1.39
C LEU A 346 -8.51 -32.74 -2.15
N GLY A 347 -7.79 -31.90 -1.41
CA GLY A 347 -6.68 -31.15 -1.97
C GLY A 347 -5.55 -32.11 -2.33
N THR A 348 -5.38 -32.37 -3.63
CA THR A 348 -4.14 -32.99 -4.13
C THR A 348 -2.99 -32.02 -3.93
N SER A 349 -2.05 -32.37 -3.05
CA SER A 349 -0.79 -31.65 -2.87
C SER A 349 0.04 -31.74 -4.15
N ILE A 350 0.28 -30.61 -4.80
CA ILE A 350 1.11 -30.50 -6.01
C ILE A 350 2.57 -30.27 -5.59
N GLY A 351 3.50 -30.96 -6.26
CA GLY A 351 4.94 -30.84 -6.04
C GLY A 351 5.46 -29.43 -6.32
N ALA A 352 6.38 -28.98 -5.48
CA ALA A 352 6.90 -27.61 -5.38
C ALA A 352 7.85 -27.19 -6.51
N GLU A 353 8.02 -27.98 -7.56
CA GLU A 353 9.04 -27.69 -8.59
C GLU A 353 8.41 -26.81 -9.68
N ASP A 354 8.91 -25.57 -9.78
CA ASP A 354 8.59 -24.49 -10.74
C ASP A 354 7.37 -23.60 -10.45
N VAL A 355 7.47 -22.73 -9.44
CA VAL A 355 6.50 -21.65 -9.16
C VAL A 355 7.12 -20.26 -9.42
N PRO A 356 7.05 -19.71 -10.66
CA PRO A 356 7.90 -18.60 -11.09
C PRO A 356 7.53 -17.21 -10.54
N TRP A 357 6.41 -17.08 -9.82
CA TRP A 357 6.04 -15.81 -9.19
C TRP A 357 6.68 -15.64 -7.81
N LEU A 358 7.21 -16.70 -7.19
CA LEU A 358 7.93 -16.58 -5.92
C LEU A 358 9.25 -15.80 -6.05
N GLU A 359 9.84 -15.74 -7.26
CA GLU A 359 10.95 -14.81 -7.59
C GLU A 359 10.62 -13.35 -7.23
N PHE A 360 9.32 -12.99 -7.16
CA PHE A 360 8.85 -11.67 -6.76
C PHE A 360 9.09 -11.34 -5.27
N PHE A 361 9.17 -12.36 -4.42
CA PHE A 361 9.38 -12.22 -2.99
C PHE A 361 10.85 -12.39 -2.58
N ASP A 362 11.59 -13.22 -3.33
CA ASP A 362 13.00 -13.53 -3.10
C ASP A 362 13.96 -12.43 -3.59
N ASP A 363 13.51 -11.56 -4.49
CA ASP A 363 14.30 -10.39 -4.92
C ASP A 363 13.91 -9.15 -4.08
N PRO A 364 14.72 -8.76 -3.08
CA PRO A 364 14.47 -7.54 -2.30
C PRO A 364 14.40 -6.29 -3.18
N THR A 365 14.97 -6.34 -4.40
CA THR A 365 14.94 -5.24 -5.38
C THR A 365 13.67 -5.18 -6.24
N ILE A 366 12.70 -6.07 -6.01
CA ILE A 366 11.42 -6.02 -6.72
C ILE A 366 10.45 -5.06 -6.01
N MET A 367 10.54 -4.93 -4.69
CA MET A 367 9.89 -3.83 -3.99
C MET A 367 10.80 -2.60 -3.84
N SER A 368 12.13 -2.75 -3.78
CA SER A 368 13.07 -1.64 -4.03
C SER A 368 13.57 -1.67 -5.47
N PHE A 369 12.90 -1.01 -6.42
CA PHE A 369 13.21 -0.83 -7.86
C PHE A 369 14.68 -0.64 -8.38
N ASP A 370 15.72 -1.22 -7.78
CA ASP A 370 17.15 -0.86 -7.90
C ASP A 370 17.86 -1.39 -9.15
N ARG A 371 17.15 -1.98 -10.11
CA ARG A 371 17.79 -2.57 -11.30
C ARG A 371 17.33 -1.95 -12.62
N PHE A 372 17.44 -0.63 -12.81
CA PHE A 372 17.56 -0.04 -14.15
C PHE A 372 18.18 1.37 -14.12
N ALA A 373 19.48 1.47 -13.91
CA ALA A 373 20.28 2.56 -14.46
C ALA A 373 21.19 1.95 -15.55
N PRO A 374 21.06 2.31 -16.85
CA PRO A 374 22.11 2.00 -17.79
C PRO A 374 23.33 2.82 -17.36
N GLY A 375 24.38 2.13 -16.91
CA GLY A 375 25.63 2.77 -16.52
C GLY A 375 26.15 3.62 -17.68
N MET A 376 26.04 4.94 -17.56
CA MET A 376 26.94 5.83 -18.27
C MET A 376 28.29 5.73 -17.55
N LEU A 377 29.16 4.87 -18.06
CA LEU A 377 30.59 5.04 -17.84
C LEU A 377 30.97 6.41 -18.42
N PHE A 378 31.28 7.37 -17.54
CA PHE A 378 32.13 8.47 -17.94
C PHE A 378 33.52 7.90 -18.21
N PRO A 379 34.16 8.20 -19.36
CA PRO A 379 35.54 7.82 -19.56
C PRO A 379 36.41 8.60 -18.58
N ASP A 380 37.32 7.88 -17.91
CA ASP A 380 38.46 8.45 -17.21
C ASP A 380 39.24 9.32 -18.20
N GLU A 381 39.15 10.64 -18.06
CA GLU A 381 40.18 11.54 -18.58
C GLU A 381 41.28 11.63 -17.53
N GLY A 382 42.18 10.65 -17.58
CA GLY A 382 43.53 10.77 -17.07
C GLY A 382 44.45 11.27 -18.17
N SER A 383 44.82 12.55 -18.12
CA SER A 383 46.15 13.11 -18.48
C SER A 383 46.25 14.54 -18.00
#